data_AF-A0A3D0XYR4-F1
#
_entry.id   AF-A0A3D0XYR4-F1
#
_cell.length_a   1.000
_cell.length_b   1.000
_cell.length_c   1.000
_cell.angle_alpha   90.00
_cell.angle_beta   90.00
_cell.angle_gamma   90.00
#
_symmetry.space_group_name_H-M   'P 1'
#
loop_
_entity.id
_entity.type
_entity.pdbx_description
1 polymer ?
#
loop_
_entity_poly.entity_id
_entity_poly.type
_entity_poly.pdbx_seq_one_letter_code
_entity_poly.pdbx_strand_id
1 'polypeptide(L)'
;MSRFLEKNLNKVLMDFQNVEKLEIEFENNLSGNIIIKDAKITYNEKNGFININAIDAHFSINTTLVYRYEKIKNTIIIRLDNLNIYLKKKN
;
A
#
# COMPACT_ATOMS: atom_id res chain seq x y z
N MET A 1 -7.48 -13.29 6.75
CA MET A 1 -7.60 -11.95 6.16
C MET A 1 -8.40 -11.11 7.13
N SER A 2 -7.89 -9.95 7.55
CA SER A 2 -8.62 -9.03 8.43
C SER A 2 -8.89 -7.72 7.70
N ARG A 3 -10.17 -7.33 7.67
CA ARG A 3 -10.58 -6.00 7.20
C ARG A 3 -10.28 -4.97 8.28
N PHE A 4 -9.89 -3.77 7.87
CA PHE A 4 -9.66 -2.68 8.81
C PHE A 4 -10.11 -1.33 8.24
N LEU A 5 -10.41 -0.40 9.16
CA LEU A 5 -10.83 0.96 8.85
C LEU A 5 -9.61 1.85 8.60
N GLU A 6 -9.79 2.93 7.83
CA GLU A 6 -8.74 3.90 7.52
C GLU A 6 -8.10 4.53 8.77
N LYS A 7 -8.86 4.74 9.85
CA LYS A 7 -8.29 5.21 11.14
C LYS A 7 -7.21 4.28 11.72
N ASN A 8 -7.13 3.03 11.26
CA ASN A 8 -6.12 2.06 11.68
C ASN A 8 -4.95 1.95 10.69
N LEU A 9 -4.96 2.72 9.59
CA LEU A 9 -3.99 2.63 8.50
C LEU A 9 -2.57 2.88 8.99
N ASN A 10 -2.36 3.92 9.80
CA ASN A 10 -1.06 4.23 10.40
C ASN A 10 -0.50 3.05 11.21
N LYS A 11 -1.34 2.42 12.04
CA LYS A 11 -0.94 1.25 12.85
C LYS A 11 -0.56 0.06 11.98
N VAL A 12 -1.28 -0.18 10.89
CA VAL A 12 -1.01 -1.31 9.98
C VAL A 12 0.22 -1.05 9.12
N LEU A 13 0.41 0.20 8.67
CA LEU A 13 1.55 0.62 7.85
C LEU A 13 2.85 0.73 8.64
N MET A 14 2.82 0.86 9.97
CA MET A 14 4.03 0.75 10.80
C MET A 14 4.80 -0.54 10.55
N ASP A 15 4.10 -1.65 10.30
CA ASP A 15 4.77 -2.90 9.93
C ASP A 15 5.59 -2.73 8.64
N PHE A 16 5.17 -1.85 7.73
CA PHE A 16 5.73 -1.62 6.40
C PHE A 16 6.54 -0.31 6.30
N GLN A 17 6.89 0.32 7.42
CA GLN A 17 7.56 1.62 7.38
C GLN A 17 8.93 1.57 6.71
N ASN A 18 9.66 0.47 6.84
CA ASN A 18 10.94 0.26 6.16
C ASN A 18 10.95 -1.18 5.64
N VAL A 19 10.93 -1.35 4.32
CA VAL A 19 10.92 -2.65 3.66
C VAL A 19 12.04 -2.68 2.63
N GLU A 20 12.99 -3.59 2.81
CA GLU A 20 14.10 -3.78 1.86
C GLU A 20 13.60 -4.06 0.44
N LYS A 21 12.52 -4.85 0.32
CA LYS A 21 11.90 -5.14 -0.97
C LYS A 21 10.38 -5.16 -0.88
N LEU A 22 9.75 -4.20 -1.55
CA LEU A 22 8.30 -4.10 -1.67
C LEU A 22 7.88 -4.45 -3.10
N GLU A 23 6.97 -5.39 -3.25
CA GLU A 23 6.24 -5.60 -4.51
C GLU A 23 4.91 -4.87 -4.43
N ILE A 24 4.67 -3.95 -5.37
CA ILE A 24 3.38 -3.34 -5.63
C ILE A 24 2.78 -4.07 -6.83
N GLU A 25 1.65 -4.73 -6.63
CA GLU A 25 0.91 -5.38 -7.71
C GLU A 25 -0.44 -4.71 -7.93
N PHE A 26 -0.82 -4.57 -9.19
CA PHE A 26 -2.06 -4.00 -9.67
C PHE A 26 -2.89 -5.08 -10.35
N GLU A 27 -4.17 -5.16 -10.02
CA GLU A 27 -5.11 -6.11 -10.60
C GLU A 27 -6.46 -5.42 -10.93
N ASN A 28 -7.21 -6.03 -11.86
CA ASN A 28 -8.43 -5.54 -12.53
C ASN A 28 -8.12 -4.72 -13.79
N ASN A 29 -8.56 -3.46 -13.87
CA ASN A 29 -8.47 -2.63 -15.07
C ASN A 29 -7.03 -2.20 -15.42
N LEU A 30 -6.09 -2.39 -14.50
CA LEU A 30 -4.66 -2.26 -14.74
C LEU A 30 -3.98 -3.49 -14.15
N SER A 31 -3.19 -4.18 -14.96
CA SER A 31 -2.42 -5.36 -14.55
C SER A 31 -0.93 -5.07 -14.63
N GLY A 32 -0.20 -5.35 -13.56
CA GLY A 32 1.25 -5.24 -13.55
C GLY A 32 1.82 -5.35 -12.15
N ASN A 33 3.13 -5.58 -12.06
CA ASN A 33 3.84 -5.57 -10.80
C ASN A 33 5.11 -4.73 -10.91
N ILE A 34 5.43 -4.05 -9.82
CA ILE A 34 6.65 -3.25 -9.67
C ILE A 34 7.33 -3.70 -8.39
N ILE A 35 8.63 -3.95 -8.48
CA ILE A 35 9.47 -4.27 -7.33
C ILE A 35 10.34 -3.07 -7.03
N ILE A 36 10.18 -2.52 -5.83
CA ILE A 36 10.96 -1.39 -5.33
C ILE A 36 11.84 -1.85 -4.18
N LYS A 37 13.08 -1.37 -4.16
CA LYS A 37 14.04 -1.61 -3.08
C LYS A 37 14.04 -0.44 -2.09
N ASP A 38 14.32 -0.75 -0.83
CA ASP A 38 14.46 0.22 0.27
C ASP A 38 13.26 1.17 0.36
N ALA A 39 12.06 0.59 0.29
CA ALA A 39 10.81 1.33 0.27
C ALA A 39 10.40 1.77 1.69
N LYS A 40 10.03 3.04 1.79
CA LYS A 40 9.45 3.66 2.98
C LYS A 40 7.99 4.00 2.74
N ILE A 41 7.10 3.37 3.49
CA ILE A 41 5.65 3.60 3.39
C ILE A 41 5.17 4.46 4.56
N THR A 42 4.47 5.56 4.26
CA THR A 42 3.87 6.44 5.26
C THR A 42 2.45 6.81 4.88
N TYR A 43 1.59 7.05 5.87
CA TYR A 43 0.28 7.63 5.64
C TYR A 43 0.25 9.04 6.18
N ASN A 44 -0.19 9.97 5.34
CA ASN A 44 -0.38 11.37 5.72
C ASN A 44 -1.88 11.64 5.89
N GLU A 45 -2.31 11.65 7.15
CA GLU A 45 -3.70 11.90 7.53
C GLU A 45 -4.22 13.26 7.07
N LYS A 46 -3.35 14.27 6.91
CA LYS A 46 -3.77 15.62 6.54
C LYS A 46 -4.20 15.72 5.09
N ASN A 47 -3.55 14.97 4.20
CA ASN A 47 -3.85 15.01 2.77
C ASN A 47 -4.56 13.74 2.27
N GLY A 48 -4.68 12.69 3.08
CA GLY A 48 -5.35 11.45 2.70
C GLY A 48 -4.54 10.64 1.68
N PHE A 49 -3.21 10.59 1.84
CA PHE A 49 -2.33 9.82 0.93
C PHE A 49 -1.47 8.81 1.66
N ILE A 50 -1.43 7.58 1.12
CA ILE A 50 -0.36 6.62 1.39
C ILE A 50 0.77 6.95 0.42
N ASN A 51 1.94 7.30 0.95
CA ASN A 51 3.13 7.59 0.17
C ASN A 51 4.09 6.42 0.31
N ILE A 52 4.61 5.93 -0.81
CA ILE A 52 5.62 4.89 -0.90
C ILE A 52 6.83 5.52 -1.60
N ASN A 53 7.89 5.73 -0.83
CA ASN A 53 9.12 6.38 -1.30
C ASN A 53 10.25 5.35 -1.37
N ALA A 54 10.98 5.34 -2.48
CA ALA A 54 12.23 4.63 -2.67
C ALA A 54 13.25 5.59 -3.32
N ILE A 55 14.50 5.17 -3.44
CA ILE A 55 15.56 5.98 -4.06
C ILE A 55 15.19 6.38 -5.50
N ASP A 56 14.67 5.42 -6.27
CA ASP A 56 14.40 5.59 -7.71
C ASP A 56 12.91 5.75 -8.06
N ALA A 57 12.03 5.75 -7.06
CA ALA A 57 10.59 5.77 -7.31
C ALA A 57 9.79 6.43 -6.18
N HIS A 58 8.74 7.13 -6.57
CA HIS A 58 7.72 7.67 -5.67
C HIS A 58 6.34 7.24 -6.16
N PHE A 59 5.57 6.60 -5.28
CA PHE A 59 4.20 6.20 -5.56
C PHE A 59 3.28 6.72 -4.46
N SER A 60 2.10 7.21 -4.86
CA SER A 60 1.13 7.78 -3.94
C SER A 60 -0.27 7.26 -4.23
N ILE A 61 -0.98 6.85 -3.18
CA ILE A 61 -2.35 6.33 -3.26
C ILE A 61 -3.26 7.28 -2.48
N ASN A 62 -4.24 7.86 -3.17
CA ASN A 62 -5.27 8.69 -2.56
C ASN A 62 -6.29 7.81 -1.82
N THR A 63 -6.38 7.95 -0.49
CA THR A 63 -7.24 7.13 0.37
C THR A 63 -8.73 7.45 0.19
N THR A 64 -9.07 8.64 -0.30
CA THR A 64 -10.48 9.03 -0.57
C THR A 64 -11.14 8.18 -1.66
N LEU A 65 -10.34 7.55 -2.52
CA LEU A 65 -10.81 6.64 -3.58
C LEU A 65 -10.87 5.18 -3.13
N VAL A 66 -10.50 4.90 -1.87
CA VAL A 66 -10.44 3.55 -1.33
C VAL A 66 -11.70 3.23 -0.54
N TYR A 67 -12.40 2.18 -0.92
CA TYR A 67 -13.59 1.72 -0.18
C TYR A 67 -13.28 0.55 0.76
N ARG A 68 -12.11 -0.10 0.65
CA ARG A 68 -11.74 -1.23 1.52
C ARG A 68 -10.23 -1.43 1.67
N TYR A 69 -9.82 -1.69 2.92
CA TYR A 69 -8.49 -2.18 3.26
C TYR A 69 -8.53 -3.57 3.89
N GLU A 70 -7.62 -4.45 3.48
CA GLU A 70 -7.48 -5.81 4.01
C GLU A 70 -6.01 -6.11 4.29
N LYS A 71 -5.72 -6.88 5.35
CA LYS A 71 -4.37 -7.38 5.64
C LYS A 71 -4.35 -8.90 5.62
N ILE A 72 -3.33 -9.47 4.97
CA ILE A 72 -3.03 -10.89 4.96
C ILE A 72 -1.51 -11.07 5.12
N LYS A 73 -1.06 -11.52 6.31
CA LYS A 73 0.37 -11.72 6.59
C LYS A 73 1.19 -10.47 6.22
N ASN A 74 2.06 -10.60 5.23
CA ASN A 74 2.97 -9.58 4.71
C ASN A 74 2.38 -8.74 3.56
N THR A 75 1.06 -8.79 3.38
CA THR A 75 0.35 -8.08 2.31
C THR A 75 -0.71 -7.16 2.87
N ILE A 76 -0.73 -5.91 2.39
CA ILE A 76 -1.89 -5.02 2.50
C ILE A 76 -2.56 -4.97 1.14
N ILE A 77 -3.88 -5.10 1.13
CA ILE A 77 -4.71 -4.99 -0.06
C ILE A 77 -5.52 -3.70 0.09
N ILE A 78 -5.42 -2.84 -0.91
CA ILE A 78 -6.11 -1.56 -1.01
C ILE A 78 -7.06 -1.68 -2.21
N ARG A 79 -8.37 -1.57 -1.96
CA ARG A 79 -9.38 -1.72 -3.01
C ARG A 79 -10.02 -0.39 -3.35
N LEU A 80 -9.82 0.01 -4.60
CA LEU A 80 -10.52 1.09 -5.27
C LEU A 80 -11.56 0.48 -6.21
N ASP A 81 -12.58 1.26 -6.61
CA ASP A 81 -13.74 0.76 -7.38
C ASP A 81 -13.37 -0.17 -8.54
N ASN A 82 -12.31 0.19 -9.27
CA ASN A 82 -11.88 -0.51 -10.48
C ASN A 82 -10.45 -1.07 -10.40
N LEU A 83 -9.80 -1.01 -9.24
CA LEU A 83 -8.38 -1.35 -9.10
C LEU A 83 -8.09 -1.92 -7.72
N ASN A 84 -7.46 -3.09 -7.69
CA ASN A 84 -6.86 -3.61 -6.47
C ASN A 84 -5.36 -3.30 -6.50
N ILE A 85 -4.84 -2.75 -5.40
CA ILE A 85 -3.42 -2.52 -5.19
C ILE A 85 -2.96 -3.41 -4.03
N TYR A 86 -1.94 -4.23 -4.28
CA TYR A 86 -1.36 -5.12 -3.29
C TYR A 86 0.04 -4.61 -2.91
N LEU A 87 0.25 -4.31 -1.63
CA LEU A 87 1.56 -3.96 -1.07
C LEU A 87 2.12 -5.19 -0.35
N LYS A 88 3.07 -5.88 -0.98
CA LYS A 88 3.63 -7.16 -0.50
C LYS A 88 5.08 -6.98 -0.07
N LYS A 89 5.40 -7.27 1.20
CA LYS A 89 6.82 -7.38 1.60
C LYS A 89 7.39 -8.68 1.04
N LYS A 90 8.57 -8.58 0.41
CA LYS A 90 9.38 -9.73 0.04
C LYS A 90 10.55 -9.81 1.03
N ASN A 91 10.80 -11.02 1.53
CA ASN A 91 12.03 -11.36 2.21
C ASN A 91 13.11 -11.70 1.18
#